data_AF-A0A840YD21-F1
#
_entry.id   AF-A0A840YD21-F1
#
_cell.length_a   1.000
_cell.length_b   1.000
_cell.length_c   1.000
_cell.angle_alpha   90.00
_cell.angle_beta   90.00
_cell.angle_gamma   90.00
#
_symmetry.space_group_name_H-M   'P 1'
#
loop_
_entity.id
_entity.type
_entity.pdbx_description
1 polymer ?
#
loop_
_entity_poly.entity_id
_entity_poly.type
_entity_poly.pdbx_seq_one_letter_code
_entity_poly.pdbx_strand_id
1 'polypeptide(L)' 'MRGDDRPIAGTQLIREYQGVEHVVTVTRAGYEYQGQPYQSLSAIARAITGTRWNGRVFFGLRPSRSAA' A
#
# COMPACT_ATOMS: atom_id res chain seq x y z
N MET A 1 3.13 -10.48 -21.33
CA MET A 1 2.02 -10.33 -20.37
C MET A 1 2.59 -10.44 -18.95
N ARG A 2 3.05 -9.33 -18.33
CA ARG A 2 3.53 -9.38 -16.94
C ARG A 2 2.31 -9.30 -16.04
N GLY A 3 2.09 -10.35 -15.24
CA GLY A 3 0.99 -10.45 -14.30
C GLY A 3 0.97 -9.26 -13.36
N ASP A 4 -0.05 -8.44 -13.50
CA ASP A 4 -0.44 -7.49 -12.47
C ASP A 4 -0.98 -8.31 -11.29
N ASP A 5 -0.06 -8.75 -10.44
CA ASP A 5 -0.27 -9.13 -9.03
C ASP A 5 -0.70 -7.89 -8.21
N ARG A 6 -1.46 -6.98 -8.85
CA ARG A 6 -2.00 -5.80 -8.19
C ARG A 6 -3.20 -6.28 -7.37
N PRO A 7 -3.24 -5.94 -6.07
CA PRO A 7 -4.47 -6.08 -5.31
C PRO A 7 -5.62 -5.43 -6.07
N ILE A 8 -6.82 -5.95 -5.88
CA ILE A 8 -8.03 -5.42 -6.52
C ILE A 8 -8.09 -3.92 -6.23
N ALA A 9 -8.20 -3.10 -7.28
CA ALA A 9 -8.38 -1.67 -7.11
C ALA A 9 -9.66 -1.41 -6.28
N GLY A 10 -9.51 -0.68 -5.19
CA GLY A 10 -10.52 -0.51 -4.15
C GLY A 10 -10.11 -1.13 -2.80
N THR A 11 -9.05 -1.94 -2.74
CA THR A 11 -8.52 -2.42 -1.46
C THR A 11 -7.93 -1.25 -0.66
N GLN A 12 -8.38 -1.08 0.59
CA GLN A 12 -7.77 -0.17 1.54
C GLN A 12 -6.80 -0.94 2.43
N LEU A 13 -5.54 -0.52 2.45
CA LEU A 13 -4.48 -1.01 3.31
C LEU A 13 -4.34 -0.03 4.46
N ILE A 14 -4.71 -0.47 5.65
CA ILE A 14 -4.60 0.33 6.87
C ILE A 14 -3.32 -0.11 7.59
N ARG A 15 -2.48 0.86 7.95
CA ARG A 15 -1.23 0.59 8.66
C ARG A 15 -0.99 1.58 9.76
N GLU A 16 -0.88 1.11 10.99
CA GLU A 16 -0.37 1.94 12.09
C GLU A 16 1.16 2.02 12.03
N TYR A 17 1.70 3.24 12.09
CA TYR A 17 3.13 3.50 12.19
C TYR A 17 3.38 4.74 13.06
N GLN A 18 4.29 4.63 14.03
CA GLN A 18 4.57 5.69 15.03
C GLN A 18 3.30 6.23 15.73
N GLY A 19 2.29 5.38 15.95
CA GLY A 19 1.02 5.79 16.55
C GLY A 19 0.09 6.58 15.61
N VAL A 20 0.43 6.67 14.33
CA VAL A 20 -0.42 7.27 13.28
C VAL A 20 -0.98 6.16 12.41
N GLU A 21 -2.30 6.20 12.18
CA GLU A 21 -2.95 5.30 11.24
C GLU A 21 -2.82 5.84 9.81
N HIS A 22 -2.24 5.02 8.94
CA HIS A 22 -1.99 5.31 7.55
C HIS A 22 -2.90 4.46 6.67
N VAL A 23 -3.92 5.10 6.10
CA VAL A 23 -4.86 4.45 5.17
C VAL A 23 -4.40 4.67 3.73
N VAL A 24 -4.18 3.57 3.02
CA VAL A 24 -3.74 3.54 1.63
C VAL A 24 -4.78 2.86 0.76
N THR A 25 -5.32 3.57 -0.21
CA THR A 25 -6.26 3.01 -1.18
C THR A 25 -5.50 2.52 -2.40
N VAL A 26 -5.67 1.25 -2.76
CA VAL A 26 -5.14 0.70 -4.02
C VAL A 26 -6.05 1.15 -5.16
N THR A 27 -5.50 1.79 -6.19
CA THR A 27 -6.26 2.22 -7.36
C THR A 27 -5.82 1.42 -8.59
N ARG A 28 -6.61 1.46 -9.68
CA ARG A 28 -6.23 0.76 -10.93
C ARG A 28 -4.92 1.32 -11.52
N ALA A 29 -4.69 2.61 -11.33
CA ALA A 29 -3.51 3.32 -11.83
C ALA A 29 -2.29 3.19 -10.91
N GLY A 30 -2.48 2.92 -9.61
CA GLY A 30 -1.41 2.88 -8.62
C GLY A 30 -1.96 2.77 -7.21
N TYR A 31 -1.71 3.77 -6.39
CA TYR A 31 -2.10 3.82 -4.98
C TYR A 31 -2.46 5.25 -4.59
N GLU A 32 -3.20 5.45 -3.53
CA GLU A 32 -3.56 6.75 -2.98
C GLU A 32 -3.38 6.69 -1.46
N TYR A 33 -2.77 7.71 -0.88
CA TYR A 33 -2.49 7.77 0.54
C TYR A 33 -2.76 9.18 1.04
N GLN A 34 -3.62 9.31 2.06
CA GLN A 34 -4.11 10.61 2.58
C GLN A 34 -4.58 11.59 1.48
N GLY A 35 -5.25 11.07 0.44
CA GLY A 35 -5.72 11.88 -0.69
C GLY A 35 -4.63 12.30 -1.69
N GLN A 36 -3.38 11.84 -1.52
CA GLN A 36 -2.33 12.00 -2.52
C GLN A 36 -2.17 10.72 -3.36
N PRO A 37 -2.17 10.82 -4.71
CA PRO A 37 -1.89 9.68 -5.57
C PRO A 37 -0.39 9.33 -5.58
N TYR A 38 -0.08 8.05 -5.41
CA TYR A 38 1.27 7.48 -5.46
C TYR A 38 1.38 6.38 -6.51
N GLN A 39 2.55 6.31 -7.14
CA GLN A 39 2.82 5.34 -8.20
C GLN A 39 3.18 3.95 -7.66
N SER A 40 3.59 3.84 -6.39
CA SER A 40 3.98 2.56 -5.79
C SER A 40 3.90 2.57 -4.26
N LEU A 41 3.68 1.40 -3.67
CA LEU A 41 3.73 1.18 -2.21
C LEU A 41 5.07 1.58 -1.59
N SER A 42 6.16 1.40 -2.33
CA SER A 42 7.49 1.82 -1.85
C SER A 42 7.60 3.33 -1.71
N ALA A 43 6.92 4.10 -2.58
CA ALA A 43 6.85 5.55 -2.45
C ALA A 43 6.05 5.96 -1.20
N ILE A 44 4.94 5.28 -0.91
CA ILE A 44 4.15 5.52 0.31
C ILE A 44 4.93 5.09 1.55
N ALA A 45 5.54 3.91 1.56
CA ALA A 45 6.35 3.44 2.68
C ALA A 45 7.51 4.40 2.98
N ARG A 46 8.13 4.99 1.95
CA ARG A 46 9.13 6.05 2.13
C ARG A 46 8.53 7.35 2.65
N ALA A 47 7.34 7.73 2.21
CA ALA A 47 6.64 8.90 2.72
C ALA A 47 6.27 8.75 4.21
N ILE A 48 5.90 7.54 4.64
CA ILE A 48 5.56 7.24 6.04
C ILE A 48 6.80 7.10 6.93
N THR A 49 7.78 6.29 6.50
CA THR A 49 8.95 5.94 7.33
C THR A 49 10.14 6.89 7.14
N GLY A 50 10.08 7.79 6.17
CA GLY A 50 11.22 8.63 5.75
C GLY A 50 12.37 7.87 5.08
N THR A 51 12.33 6.54 5.09
CA THR A 51 13.46 5.67 4.70
C THR A 51 13.05 4.78 3.53
N ARG A 52 14.02 4.32 2.72
CA ARG A 52 13.75 3.32 1.69
C ARG A 52 13.37 1.99 2.34
N TRP A 53 12.09 1.64 2.27
CA TRP A 53 11.59 0.34 2.72
C TRP A 53 10.85 -0.40 1.61
N ASN A 54 10.79 -1.72 1.72
CA ASN A 54 10.06 -2.54 0.76
C ASN A 54 8.56 -2.40 1.02
N GLY A 55 7.86 -1.66 0.15
CA GLY A 55 6.44 -1.33 0.36
C GLY A 55 5.55 -2.56 0.58
N ARG A 56 5.82 -3.69 -0.10
CA ARG A 56 5.04 -4.93 0.12
C ARG A 56 5.20 -5.48 1.53
N VAL A 57 6.41 -5.41 2.08
CA VAL A 57 6.69 -5.84 3.46
C VAL A 57 6.11 -4.85 4.46
N PHE A 58 6.18 -3.54 4.18
CA PHE A 58 5.62 -2.50 5.06
C PHE A 58 4.12 -2.65 5.27
N PHE A 59 3.39 -2.80 4.17
CA PHE A 59 1.95 -2.94 4.19
C PHE A 59 1.49 -4.36 4.51
N GLY A 60 2.40 -5.26 4.87
CA GLY A 60 2.05 -6.62 5.25
C GLY A 60 1.32 -7.38 4.14
N LEU A 61 1.61 -7.06 2.86
CA LEU A 61 1.11 -7.79 1.70
C LEU A 61 1.79 -9.16 1.63
N ARG A 62 1.50 -10.02 2.60
CA ARG A 62 1.53 -11.46 2.41
C ARG A 62 0.28 -11.84 1.61
N PRO A 63 0.31 -12.94 0.84
CA PRO A 63 -0.89 -13.49 0.23
C PRO A 63 -1.78 -14.09 1.33
N SER A 64 -2.31 -13.26 2.22
CA SER A 64 -3.34 -13.66 3.18
C SER A 64 -4.67 -13.57 2.47
N ARG A 65 -5.03 -14.69 1.86
CA ARG A 65 -6.40 -15.17 1.70
C ARG A 65 -7.25 -14.74 2.90
N SER A 66 -7.99 -13.64 2.78
CA SER A 66 -9.13 -13.29 3.64
C SER A 66 -9.96 -12.19 2.99
N ALA A 67 -10.91 -12.62 2.19
CA ALA A 67 -12.26 -12.08 2.22
C ALA A 67 -13.16 -13.32 2.34
N ALA A 68 -13.53 -13.67 3.58
CA ALA A 68 -14.60 -14.58 3.94
C ALA A 68 -15.14 -14.10 5.29
#